data_AF-A0A068THR8-F1
#
_entry.id   AF-A0A068THR8-F1
#
_cell.length_a   1.000
_cell.length_b   1.000
_cell.length_c   1.000
_cell.angle_alpha   90.00
_cell.angle_beta   90.00
_cell.angle_gamma   90.00
#
_symmetry.space_group_name_H-M   'P 1'
#
loop_
_entity.id
_entity.type
_entity.pdbx_description
1 polymer ?
#
loop_
_entity_poly.entity_id
_entity_poly.type
_entity_poly.pdbx_seq_one_letter_code
_entity_poly.pdbx_strand_id
1 'polypeptide(L)'
;MSGYSATLKNYCITLVIAVIGFALTMKQANLIALAALAIVTFAYLDARYLQLERSYRSLFNDVRLQDWDARPLFDLRPSLLDKHPYWEAFLSWSIVGFYAPVLVVVSIIYVLSRFIT
;
A
#
# COMPACT_ATOMS: atom_id res chain seq x y z
N MET A 1 3.39 8.73 9.59
CA MET A 1 4.37 8.27 8.59
C MET A 1 3.77 8.40 7.19
N SER A 2 2.99 9.46 6.93
CA SER A 2 2.19 9.66 5.70
C SER A 2 3.04 9.83 4.43
N GLY A 3 4.28 10.30 4.56
CA GLY A 3 5.21 10.44 3.44
C GLY A 3 5.55 9.11 2.76
N TYR A 4 5.64 8.00 3.50
CA TYR A 4 5.93 6.69 2.92
C TYR A 4 4.78 6.19 2.03
N SER A 5 3.53 6.39 2.46
CA SER A 5 2.35 6.06 1.65
C SER A 5 2.32 6.85 0.34
N ALA A 6 2.55 8.18 0.41
CA ALA A 6 2.61 9.02 -0.78
C ALA A 6 3.73 8.58 -1.75
N THR A 7 4.91 8.26 -1.22
CA THR A 7 6.04 7.77 -2.02
C THR A 7 5.73 6.42 -2.69
N LEU A 8 5.13 5.47 -1.98
CA LEU A 8 4.71 4.18 -2.56
C LEU A 8 3.68 4.37 -3.67
N LYS A 9 2.74 5.30 -3.51
CA LYS A 9 1.73 5.64 -4.51
C LYS A 9 2.35 6.24 -5.77
N ASN A 10 3.31 7.15 -5.60
CA ASN A 10 4.05 7.72 -6.73
C ASN A 10 4.82 6.63 -7.50
N TYR A 11 5.58 5.78 -6.79
CA TYR A 11 6.30 4.69 -7.44
C TYR A 11 5.37 3.67 -8.11
N CYS A 12 4.23 3.37 -7.50
CA CYS A 12 3.21 2.52 -8.10
C CYS A 12 2.72 3.09 -9.44
N ILE A 13 2.37 4.39 -9.49
CA ILE A 13 1.92 5.04 -10.72
C ILE A 13 3.01 5.00 -11.78
N THR A 14 4.25 5.35 -11.44
CA THR A 14 5.38 5.34 -12.38
C THR A 14 5.58 3.96 -13.00
N LEU A 15 5.57 2.90 -12.19
CA LEU A 15 5.76 1.53 -12.67
C LEU A 15 4.57 1.06 -13.53
N VAL A 16 3.34 1.34 -13.10
CA VAL A 16 2.12 1.01 -13.86
C VAL A 16 2.13 1.68 -15.23
N ILE A 17 2.45 2.97 -15.31
CA ILE A 17 2.55 3.70 -16.58
C ILE A 17 3.65 3.10 -17.47
N ALA A 18 4.82 2.78 -16.91
CA ALA A 18 5.91 2.18 -17.65
C ALA A 18 5.53 0.82 -18.26
N VAL A 19 4.87 -0.05 -17.47
CA VAL A 19 4.43 -1.37 -17.93
C VAL A 19 3.35 -1.26 -19.02
N ILE A 20 2.39 -0.36 -18.84
CA ILE A 20 1.35 -0.11 -19.86
C ILE A 20 1.98 0.40 -21.15
N GLY A 21 2.85 1.41 -21.07
CA GLY A 21 3.56 1.95 -22.23
C GLY A 21 4.34 0.88 -22.97
N PHE A 22 5.10 0.05 -22.24
CA PHE A 22 5.83 -1.08 -22.78
C PHE A 22 4.93 -2.11 -23.48
N ALA A 23 3.82 -2.49 -22.84
CA ALA A 23 2.86 -3.45 -23.39
C ALA A 23 2.21 -2.96 -24.70
N LEU A 24 1.87 -1.66 -24.75
CA LEU A 24 1.31 -1.03 -25.94
C LEU A 24 2.34 -0.94 -27.09
N THR A 25 3.60 -0.62 -26.80
CA THR A 25 4.67 -0.61 -27.81
C THR A 25 4.93 -1.99 -28.39
N MET A 26 4.92 -3.03 -27.56
CA MET A 26 5.14 -4.41 -27.99
C MET A 26 3.91 -5.05 -28.64
N LYS A 27 2.76 -4.36 -28.67
CA LYS A 27 1.47 -4.93 -29.13
C LYS A 27 1.18 -6.28 -28.46
N GLN A 28 1.38 -6.33 -27.15
CA GLN A 28 1.11 -7.54 -26.35
C GLN A 28 0.26 -7.17 -25.14
N ALA A 29 -1.06 -7.20 -25.31
CA ALA A 29 -2.03 -6.87 -24.27
C ALA A 29 -1.83 -7.66 -22.97
N ASN A 30 -1.38 -8.92 -23.06
CA ASN A 30 -1.13 -9.77 -21.89
C ASN A 30 -0.07 -9.20 -20.93
N LEU A 31 0.85 -8.36 -21.40
CA LEU A 31 1.87 -7.73 -20.55
C LEU A 31 1.27 -6.68 -19.58
N ILE A 32 0.09 -6.13 -19.88
CA ILE A 32 -0.60 -5.19 -18.97
C ILE A 32 -0.97 -5.86 -17.65
N ALA A 33 -1.14 -7.19 -17.62
CA ALA A 33 -1.39 -7.94 -16.39
C ALA A 33 -0.25 -7.80 -15.36
N LEU A 34 0.98 -7.52 -15.80
CA LEU A 34 2.11 -7.23 -14.90
C LEU A 34 1.90 -5.94 -14.08
N ALA A 35 1.14 -4.97 -14.61
CA ALA A 35 0.80 -3.75 -13.88
C ALA A 35 -0.12 -4.06 -12.69
N ALA A 36 -1.04 -5.02 -12.81
CA ALA A 36 -1.88 -5.46 -11.71
C ALA A 36 -1.06 -6.09 -10.57
N LEU A 37 -0.01 -6.86 -10.90
CA LEU A 37 0.92 -7.41 -9.90
C LEU A 37 1.64 -6.30 -9.13
N ALA A 38 2.09 -5.25 -9.82
CA ALA A 38 2.70 -4.10 -9.18
C ALA A 38 1.71 -3.40 -8.22
N ILE A 39 0.48 -3.13 -8.69
CA ILE A 39 -0.59 -2.53 -7.86
C ILE A 39 -0.82 -3.32 -6.58
N VAL A 40 -0.96 -4.65 -6.69
CA VAL A 40 -1.17 -5.53 -5.53
C VAL A 40 0.02 -5.47 -4.57
N THR A 41 1.25 -5.49 -5.09
CA THR A 41 2.47 -5.45 -4.28
C THR A 41 2.57 -4.11 -3.52
N PHE A 42 2.36 -2.99 -4.21
CA PHE A 42 2.41 -1.67 -3.58
C PHE A 42 1.26 -1.46 -2.59
N ALA A 43 0.04 -1.93 -2.90
CA ALA A 43 -1.08 -1.89 -1.95
C ALA A 43 -0.79 -2.72 -0.69
N TYR A 44 -0.16 -3.88 -0.85
CA TYR A 44 0.24 -4.72 0.27
C TYR A 44 1.23 -4.00 1.19
N LEU A 45 2.28 -3.40 0.60
CA LEU A 45 3.29 -2.64 1.33
C LEU A 45 2.68 -1.43 2.04
N ASP A 46 1.86 -0.64 1.35
CA ASP A 46 1.20 0.55 1.93
C ASP A 46 0.31 0.16 3.13
N ALA A 47 -0.41 -0.97 3.04
CA ALA A 47 -1.20 -1.50 4.14
C ALA A 47 -0.35 -1.93 5.33
N ARG A 48 0.81 -2.56 5.09
CA ARG A 48 1.75 -2.90 6.17
C ARG A 48 2.32 -1.67 6.86
N TYR A 49 2.69 -0.64 6.10
CA TYR A 49 3.16 0.61 6.69
C TYR A 49 2.08 1.32 7.51
N LEU A 50 0.83 1.31 7.03
CA LEU A 50 -0.29 1.88 7.78
C LEU A 50 -0.59 1.09 9.06
N GLN A 51 -0.56 -0.25 9.01
CA GLN A 51 -0.71 -1.12 10.18
C GLN A 51 0.37 -0.79 11.23
N LEU A 52 1.63 -0.66 10.79
CA LEU A 52 2.75 -0.33 11.65
C LEU A 52 2.62 1.07 12.26
N GLU A 53 2.18 2.06 11.49
CA GLU A 53 1.92 3.41 11.99
C GLU A 53 0.84 3.43 13.09
N ARG A 54 -0.26 2.70 12.90
CA ARG A 54 -1.31 2.57 13.94
C ARG A 54 -0.75 1.92 15.21
N SER A 55 0.06 0.89 15.04
CA SER A 55 0.67 0.14 16.13
C SER A 55 1.63 1.00 16.96
N TYR A 56 2.51 1.76 16.32
CA TYR A 56 3.38 2.71 17.02
C TYR A 56 2.58 3.81 17.74
N ARG A 57 1.50 4.31 17.14
CA ARG A 57 0.60 5.27 17.81
C ARG A 57 -0.04 4.68 19.06
N SER A 58 -0.48 3.42 19.00
CA SER A 58 -1.05 2.74 20.16
C SER A 58 -0.01 2.55 21.27
N LEU A 59 1.19 2.08 20.93
CA LEU A 59 2.29 1.91 21.88
C LEU A 59 2.68 3.24 22.55
N PHE A 60 2.77 4.31 21.77
CA PHE A 60 3.02 5.65 22.30
C PHE A 60 1.92 6.10 23.27
N ASN A 61 0.66 5.85 22.92
CA ASN A 61 -0.48 6.17 23.78
C ASN A 61 -0.46 5.37 25.08
N ASP A 62 0.04 4.14 25.06
CA ASP A 62 0.20 3.35 26.29
C ASP A 62 1.32 3.93 27.16
N VAL A 63 2.49 4.20 26.57
CA VAL A 63 3.65 4.71 27.32
C VAL A 63 3.39 6.09 27.91
N ARG A 64 2.74 7.01 27.18
CA ARG A 64 2.47 8.37 27.70
C ARG A 64 1.54 8.39 28.91
N LEU A 65 0.71 7.36 29.08
CA LEU A 65 -0.26 7.23 30.18
C LEU A 65 0.32 6.48 31.39
N GLN A 66 1.53 5.91 31.27
CA GLN A 66 2.21 5.28 32.39
C GLN A 66 2.63 6.33 33.42
N ASP A 67 2.80 5.89 34.67
CA ASP A 67 3.37 6.73 35.72
C ASP A 67 4.85 6.99 35.41
N TRP A 68 5.25 8.26 35.38
CA TRP A 68 6.60 8.70 35.02
C TRP A 68 7.55 8.65 36.22
N ASP A 69 7.04 8.48 37.44
CA ASP A 69 7.86 8.24 38.63
C ASP A 69 8.56 6.87 38.54
N ALA A 70 7.95 5.91 37.84
CA ALA A 70 8.61 4.70 37.36
C ALA A 70 9.18 4.97 35.95
N ARG A 71 10.49 4.74 35.76
CA ARG A 71 11.14 4.94 34.45
C ARG A 71 10.41 4.12 33.36
N PRO A 72 9.83 4.75 32.32
CA PRO A 72 9.08 4.01 31.30
C PRO A 72 9.99 3.08 30.52
N LEU A 73 9.49 1.88 30.23
CA LEU A 73 10.17 0.90 29.41
C LEU A 73 9.95 1.29 27.93
N PHE A 74 10.97 1.90 27.31
CA PHE A 74 11.00 2.23 25.88
C PHE A 74 11.23 0.97 25.03
N ASP A 75 10.33 0.02 25.15
CA ASP A 75 10.44 -1.29 24.53
C ASP A 75 9.73 -1.31 23.18
N LEU A 76 10.46 -1.75 22.14
CA LEU A 76 10.00 -1.81 20.75
C LEU A 76 9.87 -3.25 20.24
N ARG A 77 9.72 -4.23 21.15
CA ARG A 77 9.52 -5.63 20.77
C ARG A 77 8.33 -5.79 19.82
N PRO A 78 8.44 -6.63 18.77
CA PRO A 78 7.35 -6.87 17.81
C PRO A 78 6.03 -7.29 18.45
N SER A 79 6.09 -8.05 19.56
CA SER A 79 4.90 -8.49 20.31
C SER A 79 4.06 -7.34 20.88
N LEU A 80 4.66 -6.16 21.10
CA LEU A 80 3.96 -4.96 21.57
C LEU A 80 3.31 -4.18 20.43
N LEU A 81 3.75 -4.43 19.19
CA LEU A 81 3.31 -3.74 17.98
C LEU A 81 2.22 -4.52 17.22
N ASP A 82 1.91 -5.75 17.59
CA ASP A 82 0.93 -6.57 16.84
C ASP A 82 -0.52 -6.35 17.32
N LYS A 83 -0.91 -5.08 17.49
CA LYS A 83 -2.23 -4.69 18.05
C LYS A 83 -3.31 -4.44 17.02
N HIS A 84 -2.93 -4.21 15.77
CA HIS A 84 -3.87 -3.88 14.69
C HIS A 84 -3.86 -4.96 13.63
N PRO A 85 -5.03 -5.52 13.24
CA PRO A 85 -5.07 -6.52 12.18
C PRO A 85 -4.76 -5.88 10.82
N TYR A 86 -4.03 -6.62 9.99
CA TYR A 86 -3.62 -6.17 8.66
C TYR A 86 -4.81 -5.77 7.77
N TRP A 87 -5.91 -6.52 7.85
CA TRP A 87 -7.06 -6.33 6.96
C TRP A 87 -7.79 -4.99 7.20
N GLU A 88 -7.80 -4.49 8.43
CA GLU A 88 -8.32 -3.15 8.75
C GLU A 88 -7.44 -2.02 8.17
N ALA A 89 -6.14 -2.28 8.00
CA ALA A 89 -5.27 -1.34 7.31
C ALA A 89 -5.51 -1.42 5.79
N PHE A 90 -5.58 -2.64 5.24
CA PHE A 90 -5.79 -2.86 3.81
C PHE A 90 -7.12 -2.30 3.30
N LEU A 91 -8.22 -2.50 4.02
CA LEU A 91 -9.54 -1.95 3.70
C LEU A 91 -9.72 -0.47 4.09
N SER A 92 -8.65 0.20 4.52
CA SER A 92 -8.74 1.62 4.86
C SER A 92 -9.02 2.47 3.64
N TRP A 93 -9.70 3.60 3.87
CA TRP A 93 -10.04 4.58 2.83
C TRP A 93 -8.83 5.04 2.01
N SER A 94 -7.67 5.22 2.65
CA SER A 94 -6.45 5.70 1.98
C SER A 94 -5.84 4.68 1.00
N ILE A 95 -6.15 3.39 1.18
CA ILE A 95 -5.60 2.31 0.36
C ILE A 95 -6.62 1.93 -0.70
N VAL A 96 -7.84 1.56 -0.29
CA VAL A 96 -8.91 1.22 -1.24
C VAL A 96 -9.22 2.39 -2.16
N GLY A 97 -9.31 3.61 -1.62
CA GLY A 97 -9.61 4.82 -2.39
C GLY A 97 -8.54 5.20 -3.42
N PHE A 98 -7.32 4.67 -3.30
CA PHE A 98 -6.27 4.90 -4.29
C PHE A 98 -6.08 3.71 -5.22
N TYR A 99 -5.86 2.50 -4.67
CA TYR A 99 -5.48 1.34 -5.46
C TYR A 99 -6.66 0.72 -6.23
N ALA A 100 -7.90 0.80 -5.73
CA ALA A 100 -9.05 0.26 -6.45
C ALA A 100 -9.35 1.02 -7.75
N PRO A 101 -9.43 2.37 -7.77
CA PRO A 101 -9.57 3.12 -9.02
C PRO A 101 -8.44 2.86 -10.01
N VAL A 102 -7.19 2.79 -9.54
CA VAL A 102 -6.03 2.50 -10.41
C VAL A 102 -6.17 1.11 -11.04
N LEU A 103 -6.55 0.09 -10.26
CA LEU A 103 -6.78 -1.26 -10.78
C LEU A 103 -7.92 -1.31 -11.81
N VAL A 104 -9.00 -0.56 -11.58
CA VAL A 104 -10.12 -0.43 -12.53
C VAL A 104 -9.63 0.18 -13.85
N VAL A 105 -8.85 1.26 -13.79
CA VAL A 105 -8.27 1.90 -15.00
C VAL A 105 -7.38 0.92 -15.76
N VAL A 106 -6.48 0.20 -15.07
CA VAL A 106 -5.63 -0.83 -15.70
C VAL A 106 -6.47 -1.93 -16.35
N SER A 107 -7.55 -2.36 -15.69
CA SER A 107 -8.45 -3.40 -16.20
C SER A 107 -9.19 -2.93 -17.46
N ILE A 108 -9.64 -1.68 -17.50
CA ILE A 108 -10.27 -1.07 -18.68
C ILE A 108 -9.26 -1.03 -19.85
N ILE A 109 -8.03 -0.56 -19.60
CA ILE A 109 -6.99 -0.50 -20.62
C ILE A 109 -6.66 -1.90 -21.16
N TYR A 110 -6.55 -2.90 -20.28
CA TYR A 110 -6.32 -4.28 -20.66
C TYR A 110 -7.42 -4.79 -21.61
N VAL A 111 -8.69 -4.62 -21.24
CA VAL A 111 -9.84 -5.04 -22.06
C VAL A 111 -9.84 -4.32 -23.42
N LEU A 112 -9.64 -3.00 -23.44
CA LEU A 112 -9.59 -2.23 -24.69
C LEU A 112 -8.43 -2.67 -25.61
N SER A 113 -7.24 -2.91 -25.03
CA SER A 113 -6.07 -3.32 -25.81
C SER A 113 -6.25 -4.69 -26.49
N ARG A 114 -7.07 -5.58 -25.92
CA ARG A 114 -7.44 -6.88 -26.48
C ARG A 114 -8.29 -6.80 -27.75
N PHE A 115 -8.97 -5.69 -28.00
CA PHE A 115 -9.76 -5.48 -29.23
C PHE A 115 -8.95 -4.84 -30.35
N ILE A 116 -7.83 -4.18 -30.02
CA ILE A 116 -7.00 -3.41 -30.96
C ILE A 116 -5.80 -4.22 -31.45
N THR A 117 -5.36 -5.20 -30.66
CA THR A 117 -4.18 -6.04 -30.87
C THR A 117 -4.58 -7.41 -31.40
#